data_AF-A0A950LJM6-F1
#
_entry.id   AF-A0A950LJM6-F1
#
_cell.length_a   1.000
_cell.length_b   1.000
_cell.length_c   1.000
_cell.angle_alpha   90.00
_cell.angle_beta   90.00
_cell.angle_gamma   90.00
#
_symmetry.space_group_name_H-M   'P 1'
#
loop_
_entity.id
_entity.type
_entity.pdbx_description
1 polymer ?
#
loop_
_entity_poly.entity_id
_entity_poly.type
_entity_poly.pdbx_seq_one_letter_code
_entity_poly.pdbx_strand_id
1 'polypeptide(L)'
;MRVQLGLAALVIGAGLSAGLAQQDGSQRGEGELLTGSAAYGDWATDRPGLRRKITPADLPAPFATRPAANGPSVTRAPQGAKPKVPAGFSVEPFVTGLSGPRLMRVAPNGDIFVAETYAGRVRVIRAAAGAAKPEKVEVFAQGLDEPFGIAFYPPGPDPKWVYVADTNAVLRFPYANGDLAAAGEPEVIVKSLPTGGHTTRDVIFSADGSKMYVSVGSASNDADNLRGEAAEEKTFIANHPLGATWGREENRADVLVFDPQGRSGHIFATGLRNCVGLAIHPQT
;
A
#
# COMPACT_ATOMS: atom_id res chain seq x y z
N MET A 1 60.97 40.15 -27.45
CA MET A 1 61.63 41.13 -28.35
C MET A 1 60.97 41.00 -29.72
N ARG A 2 60.38 42.12 -30.19
CA ARG A 2 59.95 42.54 -31.54
C ARG A 2 59.67 41.46 -32.62
N VAL A 3 58.43 41.37 -33.12
CA VAL A 3 57.86 42.03 -34.34
C VAL A 3 58.04 41.19 -35.61
N GLN A 4 56.93 40.60 -36.06
CA GLN A 4 56.23 40.84 -37.36
C GLN A 4 57.05 40.97 -38.66
N LEU A 5 56.59 40.25 -39.70
CA LEU A 5 56.59 40.52 -41.17
C LEU A 5 56.74 39.17 -41.89
N GLY A 6 55.96 38.76 -42.91
CA GLY A 6 54.95 39.40 -43.74
C GLY A 6 55.04 38.79 -45.16
N LEU A 7 53.90 38.41 -45.74
CA LEU A 7 53.58 38.27 -47.20
C LEU A 7 54.45 37.29 -48.06
N ALA A 8 54.03 36.70 -49.18
CA ALA A 8 52.77 36.47 -49.90
C ALA A 8 53.11 35.62 -51.17
N ALA A 9 52.07 35.27 -51.96
CA ALA A 9 52.03 34.57 -53.26
C ALA A 9 51.93 33.03 -53.15
N LEU A 10 50.79 32.35 -53.39
CA LEU A 10 49.87 32.33 -54.57
C LEU A 10 50.64 31.89 -55.83
N VAL A 11 50.43 30.72 -56.44
CA VAL A 11 49.25 30.34 -57.24
C VAL A 11 49.28 28.83 -57.60
N ILE A 12 48.16 28.17 -57.28
CA ILE A 12 47.33 27.20 -58.05
C ILE A 12 47.95 25.92 -58.63
N GLY A 13 47.45 24.77 -58.14
CA GLY A 13 47.49 23.48 -58.82
C GLY A 13 46.41 22.52 -58.28
N ALA A 14 45.29 22.46 -59.00
CA ALA A 14 44.24 21.42 -59.05
C ALA A 14 43.79 20.72 -57.76
N GLY A 15 42.57 21.05 -57.32
CA GLY A 15 41.87 20.37 -56.24
C GLY A 15 41.41 18.95 -56.60
N LEU A 16 41.62 18.03 -55.67
CA LEU A 16 40.86 16.79 -55.49
C LEU A 16 40.16 16.91 -54.14
N SER A 17 38.90 17.31 -54.17
CA SER A 17 38.02 17.31 -53.01
C SER A 17 37.67 15.87 -52.64
N ALA A 18 38.30 15.36 -51.58
CA ALA A 18 37.83 14.17 -50.89
C ALA A 18 36.50 14.52 -50.21
N GLY A 19 35.41 13.99 -50.75
CA GLY A 19 34.09 14.09 -50.13
C GLY A 19 34.11 13.42 -48.76
N LEU A 20 34.04 14.23 -47.71
CA LEU A 20 33.56 13.80 -46.41
C LEU A 20 32.11 13.37 -46.61
N ALA A 21 31.86 12.07 -46.62
CA ALA A 21 30.51 11.54 -46.53
C ALA A 21 29.94 11.96 -45.17
N GLN A 22 29.11 13.01 -45.18
CA GLN A 22 28.09 13.20 -44.17
C GLN A 22 27.26 11.92 -44.17
N GLN A 23 27.38 11.12 -43.10
CA GLN A 23 26.36 10.12 -42.81
C GLN A 23 25.09 10.89 -42.48
N ASP A 24 24.18 10.96 -43.45
CA ASP A 24 22.84 11.47 -43.26
C ASP A 24 22.19 10.79 -42.05
N GLY A 25 21.94 11.60 -41.01
CA GLY A 25 21.24 11.22 -39.80
C GLY A 25 19.74 11.07 -39.98
N SER A 26 19.28 10.48 -41.09
CA SER A 26 17.86 10.33 -41.37
C SER A 26 17.59 9.09 -42.20
N GLN A 27 17.57 7.92 -41.56
CA GLN A 27 16.61 6.82 -41.73
C GLN A 27 16.97 5.71 -40.71
N ARG A 28 16.64 5.90 -39.42
CA ARG A 28 16.43 4.72 -38.57
C ARG A 28 15.16 4.07 -39.11
N GLY A 29 15.31 3.05 -39.95
CA GLY A 29 14.19 2.28 -40.47
C GLY A 29 13.24 1.95 -39.32
N GLU A 30 11.97 2.25 -39.51
CA GLU A 30 10.95 1.90 -38.54
C GLU A 30 11.02 0.39 -38.35
N GLY A 31 11.51 -0.05 -37.18
CA GLY A 31 11.65 -1.47 -36.90
C GLY A 31 10.31 -2.19 -37.03
N GLU A 32 10.38 -3.50 -37.26
CA GLU A 32 9.22 -4.38 -37.48
C GLU A 32 8.07 -4.08 -36.52
N LEU A 33 6.87 -3.82 -37.07
CA LEU A 33 5.66 -3.57 -36.31
C LEU A 33 4.79 -4.84 -36.27
N LEU A 34 4.69 -5.45 -35.09
CA LEU A 34 3.80 -6.57 -34.85
C LEU A 34 2.38 -6.07 -34.49
N THR A 35 1.36 -6.71 -35.04
CA THR A 35 -0.07 -6.38 -34.84
C THR A 35 -0.90 -7.64 -34.58
N GLY A 36 -2.09 -7.51 -34.00
CA GLY A 36 -2.98 -8.65 -33.76
C GLY A 36 -2.37 -9.67 -32.80
N SER A 37 -2.60 -10.97 -33.03
CA SER A 37 -2.04 -12.05 -32.21
C SER A 37 -0.50 -12.07 -32.19
N ALA A 38 0.14 -11.67 -33.30
CA ALA A 38 1.60 -11.57 -33.39
C ALA A 38 2.19 -10.45 -32.52
N ALA A 39 1.38 -9.45 -32.13
CA ALA A 39 1.82 -8.43 -31.19
C ALA A 39 1.99 -8.97 -29.76
N TYR A 40 1.49 -10.17 -29.45
CA TYR A 40 1.70 -10.83 -28.16
C TYR A 40 2.94 -11.72 -28.18
N GLY A 41 3.60 -11.85 -27.03
CA GLY A 41 4.83 -12.63 -26.87
C GLY A 41 5.37 -12.45 -25.46
N ASP A 42 6.46 -13.14 -25.13
CA ASP A 42 7.14 -12.99 -23.84
C ASP A 42 8.45 -12.20 -24.00
N TRP A 43 9.10 -11.98 -22.86
CA TRP A 43 10.38 -11.27 -22.78
C TRP A 43 11.50 -11.95 -23.58
N ALA A 44 11.39 -13.23 -23.93
CA ALA A 44 12.41 -13.95 -24.67
C ALA A 44 12.41 -13.61 -26.17
N THR A 45 11.31 -13.08 -26.68
CA THR A 45 11.17 -12.62 -28.08
C THR A 45 11.39 -11.13 -28.26
N ASP A 46 11.63 -10.39 -27.17
CA ASP A 46 11.76 -8.94 -27.21
C ASP A 46 13.17 -8.50 -27.65
N ARG A 47 13.26 -7.42 -28.43
CA ARG A 47 14.52 -6.91 -28.96
C ARG A 47 14.46 -5.41 -29.25
N PRO A 48 15.55 -4.65 -29.07
CA PRO A 48 15.58 -3.21 -29.37
C PRO A 48 15.12 -2.91 -30.80
N GLY A 49 14.21 -1.95 -30.94
CA GLY A 49 13.63 -1.54 -32.22
C GLY A 49 12.41 -2.33 -32.66
N LEU A 50 12.06 -3.44 -31.99
CA LEU A 50 10.78 -4.13 -32.19
C LEU A 50 9.64 -3.22 -31.74
N ARG A 51 8.60 -3.08 -32.57
CA ARG A 51 7.41 -2.29 -32.25
C ARG A 51 6.21 -3.22 -32.20
N ARG A 52 5.28 -2.95 -31.27
CA ARG A 52 4.03 -3.69 -31.12
C ARG A 52 2.89 -2.69 -31.14
N LYS A 53 1.83 -2.98 -31.90
CA LYS A 53 0.55 -2.25 -31.82
C LYS A 53 -0.49 -3.20 -31.24
N ILE A 54 -0.96 -2.85 -30.06
CA ILE A 54 -2.02 -3.56 -29.34
C ILE A 54 -3.17 -2.56 -29.16
N THR A 55 -4.36 -2.94 -29.62
CA THR A 55 -5.60 -2.18 -29.44
C THR A 55 -6.54 -2.92 -28.48
N PRO A 56 -7.56 -2.27 -27.91
CA PRO A 56 -8.55 -2.97 -27.10
C PRO A 56 -9.22 -4.17 -27.79
N ALA A 57 -9.34 -4.15 -29.14
CA ALA A 57 -9.89 -5.26 -29.92
C ALA A 57 -8.91 -6.44 -30.05
N ASP A 58 -7.60 -6.20 -29.87
CA ASP A 58 -6.59 -7.25 -29.88
C ASP A 58 -6.51 -7.96 -28.52
N LEU A 59 -7.06 -7.37 -27.44
CA LEU A 59 -6.97 -7.93 -26.09
C LEU A 59 -7.71 -9.27 -26.01
N PRO A 60 -7.10 -10.30 -25.39
CA PRO A 60 -7.83 -11.52 -25.10
C PRO A 60 -9.03 -11.19 -24.21
N ALA A 61 -10.10 -11.98 -24.34
CA ALA A 61 -11.25 -11.85 -23.46
C ALA A 61 -10.82 -11.96 -21.97
N PRO A 62 -11.51 -11.27 -21.05
CA PRO A 62 -11.28 -11.47 -19.62
C PRO A 62 -11.29 -12.97 -19.28
N PHE A 63 -10.30 -13.40 -18.47
CA PHE A 63 -10.10 -14.79 -18.08
C PHE A 63 -9.74 -15.78 -19.21
N ALA A 64 -9.20 -15.30 -20.35
CA ALA A 64 -8.69 -16.19 -21.41
C ALA A 64 -7.60 -17.17 -20.94
N THR A 65 -6.91 -16.84 -19.84
CA THR A 65 -6.04 -17.76 -19.10
C THR A 65 -6.52 -17.90 -17.66
N ARG A 66 -6.22 -19.03 -17.03
CA ARG A 66 -6.46 -19.18 -15.58
C ARG A 66 -5.68 -18.12 -14.80
N PRO A 67 -6.25 -17.58 -13.71
CA PRO A 67 -5.49 -16.73 -12.80
C PRO A 67 -4.24 -17.47 -12.30
N ALA A 68 -3.09 -16.81 -12.39
CA ALA A 68 -1.86 -17.30 -11.79
C ALA A 68 -1.73 -16.71 -10.38
N ALA A 69 -1.73 -17.56 -9.36
CA ALA A 69 -1.40 -17.17 -7.99
C ALA A 69 0.01 -17.68 -7.69
N ASN A 70 0.95 -16.77 -7.42
CA ASN A 70 2.32 -17.12 -7.02
C ASN A 70 2.53 -16.77 -5.55
N GLY A 71 1.94 -17.57 -4.68
CA GLY A 71 2.09 -17.40 -3.23
C GLY A 71 3.52 -17.73 -2.77
N PRO A 72 4.04 -17.08 -1.72
CA PRO A 72 5.36 -17.39 -1.19
C PRO A 72 5.35 -18.76 -0.52
N SER A 73 6.42 -19.54 -0.70
CA SER A 73 6.70 -20.72 0.11
C SER A 73 7.47 -20.32 1.36
N VAL A 74 6.90 -20.52 2.55
CA VAL A 74 7.63 -20.31 3.81
C VAL A 74 8.66 -21.41 3.96
N THR A 75 9.94 -21.02 4.02
CA THR A 75 11.06 -21.93 4.25
C THR A 75 11.81 -21.53 5.51
N ARG A 76 12.55 -22.48 6.09
CA ARG A 76 13.40 -22.19 7.24
C ARG A 76 14.51 -21.22 6.80
N ALA A 77 14.69 -20.14 7.56
CA ALA A 77 15.80 -19.23 7.35
C ALA A 77 17.13 -20.01 7.45
N PRO A 78 18.06 -19.84 6.48
CA PRO A 78 19.39 -20.44 6.58
C PRO A 78 20.09 -19.97 7.86
N GLN A 79 20.89 -20.85 8.47
CA GLN A 79 21.60 -20.52 9.70
C GLN A 79 22.53 -19.31 9.48
N GLY A 80 22.41 -18.30 10.35
CA GLY A 80 23.23 -17.09 10.28
C GLY A 80 22.82 -16.09 9.18
N ALA A 81 21.76 -16.37 8.41
CA ALA A 81 21.25 -15.41 7.45
C ALA A 81 20.71 -14.17 8.17
N LYS A 82 21.25 -13.00 7.82
CA LYS A 82 20.76 -11.69 8.28
C LYS A 82 20.24 -10.88 7.09
N PRO A 83 19.19 -10.06 7.28
CA PRO A 83 18.80 -9.07 6.28
C PRO A 83 19.97 -8.14 5.96
N LYS A 84 20.20 -7.87 4.68
CA LYS A 84 21.09 -6.79 4.27
C LYS A 84 20.37 -5.47 4.52
N VAL A 85 21.03 -4.56 5.23
CA VAL A 85 20.49 -3.24 5.56
C VAL A 85 21.48 -2.14 5.16
N PRO A 86 21.01 -0.88 5.00
CA PRO A 86 21.89 0.24 4.69
C PRO A 86 23.02 0.41 5.72
N ALA A 87 24.11 1.08 5.32
CA ALA A 87 25.22 1.39 6.22
C ALA A 87 24.74 2.19 7.45
N GLY A 88 25.26 1.83 8.63
CA GLY A 88 24.83 2.42 9.90
C GLY A 88 23.61 1.75 10.56
N PHE A 89 22.98 0.78 9.90
CA PHE A 89 21.87 0.01 10.47
C PHE A 89 22.28 -1.43 10.82
N SER A 90 21.58 -1.99 11.82
CA SER A 90 21.63 -3.41 12.16
C SER A 90 20.21 -3.92 12.41
N VAL A 91 19.96 -5.19 12.12
CA VAL A 91 18.67 -5.85 12.39
C VAL A 91 18.93 -7.10 13.22
N GLU A 92 18.22 -7.21 14.32
CA GLU A 92 18.22 -8.37 15.21
C GLU A 92 16.76 -8.78 15.51
N PRO A 93 16.48 -10.08 15.70
CA PRO A 93 15.17 -10.51 16.17
C PRO A 93 14.88 -9.95 17.57
N PHE A 94 13.82 -9.15 17.69
CA PHE A 94 13.37 -8.62 18.98
C PHE A 94 12.35 -9.54 19.66
N VAL A 95 11.33 -9.98 18.92
CA VAL A 95 10.34 -10.98 19.35
C VAL A 95 10.17 -12.03 18.25
N THR A 96 10.04 -13.28 18.63
CA THR A 96 9.78 -14.42 17.72
C THR A 96 8.57 -15.22 18.17
N GLY A 97 8.03 -16.07 17.30
CA GLY A 97 6.89 -16.95 17.65
C GLY A 97 5.52 -16.26 17.56
N LEU A 98 5.45 -15.10 16.90
CA LEU A 98 4.19 -14.47 16.52
C LEU A 98 3.53 -15.26 15.37
N SER A 99 2.21 -15.27 15.35
CA SER A 99 1.35 -15.96 14.39
C SER A 99 0.63 -14.94 13.51
N GLY A 100 1.11 -14.76 12.28
CA GLY A 100 0.53 -13.80 11.34
C GLY A 100 0.49 -12.34 11.83
N PRO A 101 1.60 -11.77 12.36
CA PRO A 101 1.63 -10.36 12.74
C PRO A 101 1.50 -9.47 11.50
N ARG A 102 0.62 -8.46 11.54
CA ARG A 102 0.27 -7.62 10.37
C ARG A 102 0.35 -6.13 10.63
N LEU A 103 0.09 -5.67 11.85
CA LEU A 103 0.24 -4.28 12.27
C LEU A 103 0.96 -4.21 13.62
N MET A 104 1.72 -3.14 13.82
CA MET A 104 2.31 -2.75 15.09
C MET A 104 1.95 -1.30 15.43
N ARG A 105 1.70 -1.01 16.71
CA ARG A 105 1.44 0.34 17.24
C ARG A 105 2.17 0.51 18.56
N VAL A 106 2.80 1.66 18.77
CA VAL A 106 3.47 1.98 20.03
C VAL A 106 2.52 2.78 20.90
N ALA A 107 2.29 2.31 22.12
CA ALA A 107 1.53 3.02 23.14
C ALA A 107 2.33 4.22 23.68
N PRO A 108 1.69 5.25 24.25
CA PRO A 108 2.41 6.41 24.76
C PRO A 108 3.43 6.12 25.86
N ASN A 109 3.25 5.03 26.61
CA ASN A 109 4.22 4.56 27.60
C ASN A 109 5.38 3.73 27.00
N GLY A 110 5.40 3.51 25.69
CA GLY A 110 6.45 2.77 24.97
C GLY A 110 6.17 1.27 24.77
N ASP A 111 5.08 0.73 25.32
CA ASP A 111 4.70 -0.66 25.04
C ASP A 111 4.33 -0.82 23.56
N ILE A 112 4.67 -1.97 22.99
CA ILE A 112 4.45 -2.27 21.57
C ILE A 112 3.29 -3.23 21.43
N PHE A 113 2.21 -2.77 20.80
CA PHE A 113 1.04 -3.57 20.49
C PHE A 113 1.17 -4.16 19.09
N VAL A 114 0.88 -5.45 18.92
CA VAL A 114 0.97 -6.16 17.65
C VAL A 114 -0.32 -6.91 17.37
N ALA A 115 -0.94 -6.64 16.23
CA ALA A 115 -2.08 -7.40 15.75
C ALA A 115 -1.61 -8.70 15.07
N GLU A 116 -1.96 -9.84 15.65
CA GLU A 116 -1.82 -11.16 15.06
C GLU A 116 -3.14 -11.52 14.36
N THR A 117 -3.36 -10.94 13.17
CA THR A 117 -4.64 -10.97 12.44
C THR A 117 -5.22 -12.37 12.32
N TYR A 118 -4.45 -13.33 11.80
CA TYR A 118 -4.96 -14.70 11.59
C TYR A 118 -5.12 -15.50 12.89
N ALA A 119 -4.51 -15.04 13.98
CA ALA A 119 -4.70 -15.65 15.30
C ALA A 119 -5.85 -14.99 16.09
N GLY A 120 -6.51 -13.96 15.52
CA GLY A 120 -7.64 -13.28 16.16
C GLY A 120 -7.28 -12.63 17.50
N ARG A 121 -6.08 -12.04 17.61
CA ARG A 121 -5.62 -11.44 18.88
C ARG A 121 -4.67 -10.27 18.69
N VAL A 122 -4.59 -9.43 19.72
CA VAL A 122 -3.58 -8.38 19.88
C VAL A 122 -2.65 -8.77 21.02
N ARG A 123 -1.35 -8.74 20.78
CA ARG A 123 -0.31 -8.86 21.81
C ARG A 123 0.20 -7.50 22.24
N VAL A 124 0.68 -7.44 23.47
CA VAL A 124 1.43 -6.31 24.01
C VAL A 124 2.81 -6.78 24.45
N ILE A 125 3.82 -6.05 24.02
CA ILE A 125 5.23 -6.34 24.23
C ILE A 125 5.81 -5.19 25.06
N ARG A 126 6.29 -5.51 26.26
CA ARG A 126 6.95 -4.56 27.14
C ARG A 126 8.46 -4.75 27.08
N ALA A 127 9.18 -3.64 26.99
CA ALA A 127 10.63 -3.64 27.09
C ALA A 127 11.13 -2.31 27.65
N ALA A 128 12.20 -2.35 28.45
CA ALA A 128 12.92 -1.13 28.81
C ALA A 128 13.48 -0.41 27.56
N ALA A 129 13.64 0.90 27.65
CA ALA A 129 14.25 1.70 26.60
C ALA A 129 15.65 1.17 26.25
N GLY A 130 15.89 0.90 24.96
CA GLY A 130 17.16 0.37 24.47
C GLY A 130 17.40 -1.12 24.75
N ALA A 131 16.42 -1.85 25.29
CA ALA A 131 16.57 -3.29 25.51
C ALA A 131 16.65 -4.07 24.19
N ALA A 132 17.54 -5.05 24.13
CA ALA A 132 17.67 -5.95 22.98
C ALA A 132 16.60 -7.05 22.93
N LYS A 133 15.84 -7.24 24.01
CA LYS A 133 14.80 -8.26 24.17
C LYS A 133 13.65 -7.71 25.03
N PRO A 134 12.42 -8.20 24.84
CA PRO A 134 11.30 -7.82 25.68
C PRO A 134 11.42 -8.41 27.09
N GLU A 135 10.85 -7.70 28.06
CA GLU A 135 10.62 -8.19 29.42
C GLU A 135 9.36 -9.06 29.49
N LYS A 136 8.31 -8.67 28.75
CA LYS A 136 7.02 -9.38 28.70
C LYS A 136 6.44 -9.38 27.29
N VAL A 137 5.74 -10.46 26.96
CA VAL A 137 4.99 -10.62 25.72
C VAL A 137 3.65 -11.27 26.07
N GLU A 138 2.63 -10.46 26.28
CA GLU A 138 1.32 -10.89 26.77
C GLU A 138 0.26 -10.81 25.67
N VAL A 139 -0.83 -11.56 25.83
CA VAL A 139 -2.04 -11.38 25.01
C VAL A 139 -2.86 -10.27 25.66
N PHE A 140 -3.02 -9.15 24.95
CA PHE A 140 -3.83 -8.03 25.43
C PHE A 140 -5.32 -8.33 25.26
N ALA A 141 -5.72 -8.75 24.06
CA ALA A 141 -7.10 -9.11 23.71
C ALA A 141 -7.09 -10.27 22.71
N GLN A 142 -8.12 -11.12 22.74
CA GLN A 142 -8.26 -12.29 21.87
C GLN A 142 -9.72 -12.57 21.53
N GLY A 143 -9.97 -13.46 20.56
CA GLY A 143 -11.33 -13.74 20.07
C GLY A 143 -11.82 -12.70 19.08
N LEU A 144 -10.89 -12.00 18.42
CA LEU A 144 -11.13 -10.92 17.48
C LEU A 144 -11.28 -11.44 16.05
N ASP A 145 -12.03 -10.73 15.21
CA ASP A 145 -12.29 -11.07 13.82
C ASP A 145 -11.26 -10.42 12.88
N GLU A 146 -10.17 -11.14 12.63
CA GLU A 146 -9.04 -10.68 11.81
C GLU A 146 -8.58 -9.24 12.18
N PRO A 147 -8.17 -9.00 13.44
CA PRO A 147 -7.80 -7.67 13.90
C PRO A 147 -6.61 -7.13 13.11
N PHE A 148 -6.65 -5.83 12.80
CA PHE A 148 -5.54 -5.15 12.14
C PHE A 148 -5.23 -3.81 12.81
N GLY A 149 -6.10 -2.81 12.64
CA GLY A 149 -5.92 -1.45 13.14
C GLY A 149 -5.88 -1.39 14.66
N ILE A 150 -4.98 -0.58 15.22
CA ILE A 150 -4.86 -0.36 16.67
C ILE A 150 -4.67 1.14 16.92
N ALA A 151 -5.50 1.78 17.73
CA ALA A 151 -5.33 3.20 18.07
C ALA A 151 -5.59 3.48 19.55
N PHE A 152 -4.82 4.40 20.13
CA PHE A 152 -4.99 4.84 21.51
C PHE A 152 -5.84 6.13 21.54
N TYR A 153 -6.80 6.19 22.47
CA TYR A 153 -7.73 7.33 22.56
C TYR A 153 -8.00 7.74 24.02
N PRO A 154 -8.10 9.05 24.35
CA PRO A 154 -7.84 10.18 23.46
C PRO A 154 -6.38 10.21 22.99
N PRO A 155 -6.07 10.85 21.84
CA PRO A 155 -4.70 11.08 21.42
C PRO A 155 -3.93 11.85 22.50
N GLY A 156 -2.67 11.48 22.72
CA GLY A 156 -1.82 12.11 23.71
C GLY A 156 -1.18 11.10 24.67
N PRO A 157 -0.59 11.59 25.78
CA PRO A 157 0.21 10.76 26.68
C PRO A 157 -0.63 9.80 27.54
N ASP A 158 -1.91 10.12 27.81
CA ASP A 158 -2.74 9.40 28.78
C ASP A 158 -4.06 8.89 28.18
N PRO A 159 -4.00 7.94 27.22
CA PRO A 159 -5.19 7.35 26.64
C PRO A 159 -5.99 6.60 27.69
N LYS A 160 -7.29 6.48 27.44
CA LYS A 160 -8.28 5.76 28.26
C LYS A 160 -8.80 4.50 27.57
N TRP A 161 -8.52 4.37 26.29
CA TRP A 161 -9.04 3.32 25.42
C TRP A 161 -7.99 2.86 24.42
N VAL A 162 -8.01 1.57 24.13
CA VAL A 162 -7.41 1.00 22.91
C VAL A 162 -8.55 0.61 21.98
N TYR A 163 -8.56 1.20 20.80
CA TYR A 163 -9.43 0.83 19.71
C TYR A 163 -8.75 -0.23 18.87
N VAL A 164 -9.49 -1.29 18.52
CA VAL A 164 -9.03 -2.35 17.61
C VAL A 164 -10.03 -2.44 16.47
N ALA A 165 -9.52 -2.35 15.24
CA ALA A 165 -10.34 -2.49 14.04
C ALA A 165 -10.25 -3.94 13.55
N ASP A 166 -11.36 -4.64 13.75
CA ASP A 166 -11.67 -5.95 13.20
C ASP A 166 -12.21 -5.78 11.77
N THR A 167 -12.26 -6.87 11.00
CA THR A 167 -12.76 -6.81 9.61
C THR A 167 -14.20 -6.29 9.54
N ASN A 168 -15.04 -6.67 10.52
CA ASN A 168 -16.48 -6.40 10.55
C ASN A 168 -16.88 -5.24 11.48
N ALA A 169 -15.96 -4.70 12.28
CA ALA A 169 -16.29 -3.77 13.35
C ALA A 169 -15.08 -2.95 13.83
N VAL A 170 -15.35 -1.86 14.54
CA VAL A 170 -14.35 -1.22 15.40
C VAL A 170 -14.76 -1.44 16.84
N LEU A 171 -13.86 -2.03 17.61
CA LEU A 171 -13.99 -2.33 19.03
C LEU A 171 -13.17 -1.34 19.85
N ARG A 172 -13.51 -1.14 21.12
CA ARG A 172 -12.60 -0.52 22.08
C ARG A 172 -12.58 -1.25 23.42
N PHE A 173 -11.44 -1.18 24.07
CA PHE A 173 -11.19 -1.74 25.39
C PHE A 173 -10.77 -0.61 26.35
N PRO A 174 -11.27 -0.60 27.61
CA PRO A 174 -10.69 0.26 28.64
C PRO A 174 -9.19 0.02 28.72
N TYR A 175 -8.42 1.10 28.85
CA TYR A 175 -6.96 1.04 28.90
C TYR A 175 -6.39 2.14 29.77
N ALA A 176 -5.48 1.77 30.66
CA ALA A 176 -4.52 2.65 31.28
C ALA A 176 -3.11 2.33 30.78
N ASN A 177 -2.25 3.34 30.74
CA ASN A 177 -0.84 3.13 30.41
C ASN A 177 -0.23 2.03 31.27
N GLY A 178 0.29 1.00 30.62
CA GLY A 178 0.93 -0.13 31.28
C GLY A 178 0.04 -1.34 31.47
N ASP A 179 -1.24 -1.30 31.06
CA ASP A 179 -2.07 -2.48 31.03
C ASP A 179 -1.53 -3.50 30.02
N LEU A 180 -1.37 -4.74 30.49
CA LEU A 180 -0.88 -5.85 29.67
C LEU A 180 -1.99 -6.78 29.18
N ALA A 181 -3.21 -6.57 29.67
CA ALA A 181 -4.41 -7.31 29.32
C ALA A 181 -5.61 -6.35 29.34
N ALA A 182 -6.56 -6.57 28.44
CA ALA A 182 -7.80 -5.81 28.41
C ALA A 182 -8.65 -6.11 29.64
N ALA A 183 -9.24 -5.07 30.23
CA ALA A 183 -10.15 -5.20 31.36
C ALA A 183 -11.57 -5.53 30.86
N GLY A 184 -11.83 -6.81 30.61
CA GLY A 184 -13.17 -7.33 30.26
C GLY A 184 -13.50 -7.29 28.77
N GLU A 185 -14.80 -7.42 28.48
CA GLU A 185 -15.33 -7.49 27.12
C GLU A 185 -15.22 -6.14 26.38
N PRO A 186 -15.00 -6.14 25.06
CA PRO A 186 -14.94 -4.91 24.28
C PRO A 186 -16.31 -4.22 24.15
N GLU A 187 -16.26 -2.91 23.99
CA GLU A 187 -17.39 -2.14 23.47
C GLU A 187 -17.31 -2.09 21.94
N VAL A 188 -18.41 -2.42 21.26
CA VAL A 188 -18.51 -2.29 19.80
C VAL A 188 -18.91 -0.87 19.43
N ILE A 189 -18.00 -0.14 18.77
CA ILE A 189 -18.14 1.28 18.45
C ILE A 189 -18.68 1.49 17.04
N VAL A 190 -18.13 0.78 16.07
CA VAL A 190 -18.68 0.73 14.71
C VAL A 190 -19.09 -0.70 14.43
N LYS A 191 -20.34 -0.89 13.98
CA LYS A 191 -20.93 -2.19 13.68
C LYS A 191 -21.04 -2.37 12.17
N SER A 192 -21.06 -3.63 11.73
CA SER A 192 -21.44 -4.03 10.37
C SER A 192 -20.61 -3.38 9.27
N LEU A 193 -19.29 -3.25 9.47
CA LEU A 193 -18.40 -2.90 8.38
C LEU A 193 -18.43 -4.01 7.31
N PRO A 194 -18.33 -3.67 6.02
CA PRO A 194 -18.36 -4.66 4.95
C PRO A 194 -17.22 -5.70 5.10
N THR A 195 -17.53 -7.00 4.98
CA THR A 195 -16.57 -8.10 5.21
C THR A 195 -16.14 -8.85 3.94
N GLY A 196 -15.04 -9.59 4.00
CA GLY A 196 -14.48 -10.30 2.85
C GLY A 196 -13.71 -9.39 1.87
N GLY A 197 -13.05 -9.99 0.88
CA GLY A 197 -12.16 -9.25 -0.03
C GLY A 197 -10.86 -8.85 0.67
N HIS A 198 -10.45 -7.59 0.55
CA HIS A 198 -9.32 -7.05 1.30
C HIS A 198 -9.75 -6.73 2.74
N THR A 199 -9.39 -7.59 3.69
CA THR A 199 -9.98 -7.62 5.03
C THR A 199 -9.40 -6.62 6.03
N THR A 200 -8.21 -6.07 5.79
CA THR A 200 -7.58 -5.13 6.74
C THR A 200 -8.41 -3.88 6.96
N ARG A 201 -8.57 -3.48 8.22
CA ARG A 201 -9.11 -2.18 8.63
C ARG A 201 -8.08 -1.48 9.48
N ASP A 202 -7.55 -0.35 9.05
CA ASP A 202 -6.78 0.52 9.93
C ASP A 202 -7.71 1.54 10.59
N VAL A 203 -7.33 2.01 11.78
CA VAL A 203 -8.04 3.04 12.52
C VAL A 203 -7.05 4.07 13.04
N ILE A 204 -7.35 5.36 12.83
CA ILE A 204 -6.61 6.49 13.38
C ILE A 204 -7.59 7.54 13.89
N PHE A 205 -7.12 8.42 14.78
CA PHE A 205 -7.87 9.60 15.20
C PHE A 205 -7.22 10.87 14.65
N SER A 206 -8.02 11.91 14.41
CA SER A 206 -7.48 13.27 14.21
C SER A 206 -6.67 13.72 15.43
N ALA A 207 -5.76 14.68 15.23
CA ALA A 207 -4.88 15.16 16.30
C ALA A 207 -5.65 15.74 17.50
N ASP A 208 -6.78 16.40 17.26
CA ASP A 208 -7.69 16.93 18.28
C ASP A 208 -8.62 15.86 18.89
N GLY A 209 -8.56 14.61 18.39
CA GLY A 209 -9.43 13.51 18.80
C GLY A 209 -10.89 13.66 18.39
N SER A 210 -11.27 14.65 17.56
CA SER A 210 -12.67 14.90 17.20
C SER A 210 -13.22 13.94 16.13
N LYS A 211 -12.33 13.27 15.38
CA LYS A 211 -12.69 12.37 14.28
C LYS A 211 -11.94 11.05 14.39
N MET A 212 -12.63 9.98 14.06
CA MET A 212 -12.08 8.63 13.88
C MET A 212 -12.14 8.26 12.40
N TYR A 213 -11.01 7.90 11.81
CA TYR A 213 -10.95 7.43 10.42
C TYR A 213 -10.71 5.93 10.40
N VAL A 214 -11.48 5.22 9.58
CA VAL A 214 -11.41 3.76 9.44
C VAL A 214 -11.23 3.44 7.95
N SER A 215 -10.17 2.72 7.60
CA SER A 215 -9.99 2.27 6.23
C SER A 215 -10.79 1.00 5.96
N VAL A 216 -11.41 0.90 4.78
CA VAL A 216 -12.14 -0.29 4.33
C VAL A 216 -11.63 -0.70 2.95
N GLY A 217 -11.04 -1.89 2.86
CA GLY A 217 -10.55 -2.45 1.59
C GLY A 217 -11.68 -2.93 0.68
N SER A 218 -11.44 -2.91 -0.63
CA SER A 218 -12.37 -3.37 -1.66
C SER A 218 -12.70 -4.86 -1.52
N ALA A 219 -13.86 -5.25 -2.06
CA ALA A 219 -14.32 -6.62 -2.11
C ALA A 219 -13.60 -7.46 -3.18
N SER A 220 -12.96 -6.80 -4.17
CA SER A 220 -12.25 -7.40 -5.30
C SER A 220 -10.94 -6.64 -5.62
N ASN A 221 -10.15 -7.15 -6.57
CA ASN A 221 -8.94 -6.47 -7.02
C ASN A 221 -9.23 -5.39 -8.07
N ASP A 222 -10.20 -5.62 -8.95
CA ASP A 222 -10.38 -4.84 -10.17
C ASP A 222 -11.84 -4.39 -10.36
N ALA A 223 -12.59 -4.26 -9.26
CA ALA A 223 -13.98 -3.79 -9.28
C ALA A 223 -14.90 -4.68 -10.15
N ASP A 224 -14.64 -5.99 -10.18
CA ASP A 224 -15.20 -6.95 -11.15
C ASP A 224 -16.75 -7.00 -11.17
N ASN A 225 -17.38 -6.54 -10.08
CA ASN A 225 -18.83 -6.56 -9.89
C ASN A 225 -19.47 -5.17 -9.77
N LEU A 226 -18.77 -4.09 -10.12
CA LEU A 226 -19.29 -2.72 -10.08
C LEU A 226 -20.13 -2.35 -11.32
N ARG A 227 -20.43 -3.28 -12.23
CA ARG A 227 -21.25 -2.99 -13.41
C ARG A 227 -22.74 -3.02 -13.04
N GLY A 228 -23.46 -1.95 -13.34
CA GLY A 228 -24.93 -1.84 -13.23
C GLY A 228 -25.57 -1.42 -14.56
N GLU A 229 -26.89 -1.26 -14.58
CA GLU A 229 -27.55 -0.63 -15.73
C GLU A 229 -27.19 0.86 -15.80
N ALA A 230 -27.01 1.39 -17.02
CA ALA A 230 -26.52 2.76 -17.23
C ALA A 230 -27.38 3.85 -16.56
N ALA A 231 -28.69 3.62 -16.40
CA ALA A 231 -29.59 4.55 -15.74
C ALA A 231 -29.41 4.58 -14.21
N GLU A 232 -29.16 3.42 -13.61
CA GLU A 232 -28.88 3.28 -12.17
C GLU A 232 -27.53 3.89 -11.82
N GLU A 233 -26.52 3.62 -12.65
CA GLU A 233 -25.18 4.21 -12.53
C GLU A 233 -25.23 5.74 -12.57
N LYS A 234 -25.94 6.32 -13.55
CA LYS A 234 -26.09 7.78 -13.66
C LYS A 234 -26.77 8.38 -12.43
N THR A 235 -27.78 7.70 -11.90
CA THR A 235 -28.49 8.14 -10.69
C THR A 235 -27.60 8.04 -9.46
N PHE A 236 -26.82 6.96 -9.32
CA PHE A 236 -25.88 6.78 -8.23
C PHE A 236 -24.83 7.90 -8.22
N ILE A 237 -24.16 8.12 -9.36
CA ILE A 237 -23.11 9.14 -9.52
C ILE A 237 -23.62 10.55 -9.16
N ALA A 238 -24.88 10.87 -9.50
CA ALA A 238 -25.46 12.17 -9.18
C ALA A 238 -25.71 12.40 -7.68
N ASN A 239 -25.80 11.34 -6.89
CA ASN A 239 -26.18 11.40 -5.48
C ASN A 239 -25.05 10.97 -4.51
N HIS A 240 -23.89 10.60 -5.03
CA HIS A 240 -22.76 10.11 -4.23
C HIS A 240 -21.45 10.84 -4.55
N PRO A 241 -20.48 10.86 -3.62
CA PRO A 241 -19.15 11.39 -3.90
C PRO A 241 -18.50 10.73 -5.11
N LEU A 242 -17.68 11.49 -5.83
CA LEU A 242 -16.89 10.94 -6.94
C LEU A 242 -16.03 9.76 -6.43
N GLY A 243 -16.08 8.64 -7.15
CA GLY A 243 -15.34 7.42 -6.80
C GLY A 243 -16.00 6.56 -5.73
N ALA A 244 -17.17 6.94 -5.21
CA ALA A 244 -17.96 6.06 -4.37
C ALA A 244 -18.40 4.82 -5.16
N THR A 245 -18.48 3.71 -4.44
CA THR A 245 -18.75 2.36 -4.96
C THR A 245 -20.13 1.89 -4.51
N TRP A 246 -20.71 0.92 -5.21
CA TRP A 246 -22.04 0.39 -4.92
C TRP A 246 -22.09 -1.14 -4.94
N GLY A 247 -23.23 -1.71 -4.52
CA GLY A 247 -23.45 -3.14 -4.49
C GLY A 247 -22.49 -3.83 -3.53
N ARG A 248 -21.77 -4.87 -3.99
CA ARG A 248 -20.80 -5.59 -3.15
C ARG A 248 -19.62 -4.72 -2.70
N GLU A 249 -19.35 -3.65 -3.44
CA GLU A 249 -18.27 -2.71 -3.17
C GLU A 249 -18.70 -1.51 -2.32
N GLU A 250 -20.00 -1.35 -2.00
CA GLU A 250 -20.51 -0.19 -1.25
C GLU A 250 -19.79 0.01 0.10
N ASN A 251 -19.40 1.26 0.38
CA ASN A 251 -18.59 1.68 1.54
C ASN A 251 -17.26 0.92 1.67
N ARG A 252 -16.66 0.55 0.54
CA ARG A 252 -15.34 -0.09 0.45
C ARG A 252 -14.46 0.63 -0.55
N ALA A 253 -13.17 0.32 -0.48
CA ALA A 253 -12.15 1.09 -1.19
C ALA A 253 -12.16 2.57 -0.75
N ASP A 254 -12.56 2.77 0.51
CA ASP A 254 -12.83 4.07 1.12
C ASP A 254 -12.05 4.23 2.43
N VAL A 255 -11.86 5.48 2.81
CA VAL A 255 -11.69 5.85 4.22
C VAL A 255 -13.00 6.41 4.71
N LEU A 256 -13.57 5.77 5.71
CA LEU A 256 -14.77 6.25 6.40
C LEU A 256 -14.35 7.14 7.57
N VAL A 257 -15.15 8.16 7.87
CA VAL A 257 -14.97 9.02 9.05
C VAL A 257 -16.20 8.99 9.94
N PHE A 258 -15.94 8.91 11.24
CA PHE A 258 -16.91 8.89 12.32
C PHE A 258 -16.53 9.91 13.40
N ASP A 259 -17.43 10.19 14.32
CA ASP A 259 -17.00 10.67 15.64
C ASP A 259 -16.33 9.53 16.44
N PRO A 260 -15.64 9.82 17.56
CA PRO A 260 -14.93 8.78 18.33
C PRO A 260 -15.84 7.73 18.97
N GLN A 261 -17.17 7.91 18.89
CA GLN A 261 -18.21 7.05 19.41
C GLN A 261 -18.85 6.24 18.28
N GLY A 262 -18.29 6.29 17.06
CA GLY A 262 -18.73 5.51 15.91
C GLY A 262 -20.00 6.03 15.25
N ARG A 263 -20.41 7.27 15.56
CA ARG A 263 -21.61 7.89 14.98
C ARG A 263 -21.25 8.73 13.77
N SER A 264 -22.29 9.08 12.99
CA SER A 264 -22.18 9.98 11.84
C SER A 264 -21.20 9.49 10.75
N GLY A 265 -21.16 8.17 10.54
CA GLY A 265 -20.31 7.54 9.53
C GLY A 265 -20.60 8.03 8.12
N HIS A 266 -19.57 8.50 7.42
CA HIS A 266 -19.64 8.84 6.01
C HIS A 266 -18.28 8.68 5.33
N ILE A 267 -18.28 8.67 4.00
CA ILE A 267 -17.06 8.58 3.20
C ILE A 267 -16.25 9.88 3.36
N PHE A 268 -14.98 9.74 3.73
CA PHE A 268 -14.00 10.83 3.78
C PHE A 268 -13.12 10.86 2.53
N ALA A 269 -12.70 9.69 2.04
CA ALA A 269 -11.88 9.56 0.84
C ALA A 269 -12.28 8.32 0.04
N THR A 270 -12.22 8.45 -1.28
CA THR A 270 -12.55 7.43 -2.28
C THR A 270 -11.37 7.17 -3.22
N GLY A 271 -11.51 6.23 -4.15
CA GLY A 271 -10.50 5.95 -5.19
C GLY A 271 -9.32 5.11 -4.70
N LEU A 272 -9.46 4.51 -3.53
CA LEU A 272 -8.50 3.56 -2.99
C LEU A 272 -8.85 2.14 -3.47
N ARG A 273 -8.01 1.17 -3.15
CA ARG A 273 -8.32 -0.26 -3.34
C ARG A 273 -8.22 -0.97 -2.00
N ASN A 274 -6.99 -1.07 -1.50
CA ASN A 274 -6.69 -1.68 -0.21
C ASN A 274 -5.89 -0.68 0.63
N CYS A 275 -6.59 0.19 1.35
CA CYS A 275 -5.96 1.16 2.24
C CYS A 275 -5.52 0.46 3.53
N VAL A 276 -4.33 -0.13 3.50
CA VAL A 276 -3.79 -0.94 4.61
C VAL A 276 -3.20 -0.09 5.74
N GLY A 277 -2.90 1.18 5.51
CA GLY A 277 -2.28 2.03 6.54
C GLY A 277 -2.72 3.48 6.42
N LEU A 278 -3.04 4.06 7.57
CA LEU A 278 -3.36 5.47 7.75
C LEU A 278 -2.36 6.10 8.72
N ALA A 279 -1.98 7.35 8.44
CA ALA A 279 -1.16 8.14 9.34
C ALA A 279 -1.56 9.61 9.26
N ILE A 280 -1.54 10.29 10.40
CA ILE A 280 -1.62 11.75 10.46
C ILE A 280 -0.21 12.30 10.34
N HIS A 281 -0.03 13.24 9.42
CA HIS A 281 1.23 13.96 9.34
C HIS A 281 1.35 14.89 10.57
N PRO A 282 2.46 14.85 11.33
CA PRO A 282 2.52 15.48 12.66
C PRO A 282 2.52 17.02 12.65
N GLN A 283 2.65 17.65 11.48
CA GLN A 283 2.81 19.11 11.35
C GLN A 283 1.66 19.81 10.61
N THR A 284 0.74 19.05 10.03
CA THR A 284 -0.34 19.56 9.16
C THR A 284 -1.65 18.97 9.61
#